data_AF-A0A1A8XHP6-F1
#
_entry.id   AF-A0A1A8XHP6-F1
#
_cell.length_a   1.000
_cell.length_b   1.000
_cell.length_c   1.000
_cell.angle_alpha   90.00
_cell.angle_beta   90.00
_cell.angle_gamma   90.00
#
_symmetry.space_group_name_H-M   'P 1'
#
loop_
_entity.id
_entity.type
_entity.pdbx_description
1 polymer ?
#
loop_
_entity_poly.entity_id
_entity_poly.type
_entity_poly.pdbx_seq_one_letter_code
_entity_poly.pdbx_strand_id
1 'polypeptide(L)'
;MLQLPPPRNGNHNGKPWHRRTVQAEPDAPLRADGPRALGTLQLHRITHRAESQLHNEYIDRYHYLGYQPLPGAQLRYFVRAGGRLVALLSFGAAAWKTQPRDHYIGWTPAQRQEHLHRVVNNARFLILPWIECQNLASSILARAAREIAADWQVQYGYRPLLLETFVEQSRFRGTAYQAANWLCLGQTTGRGKLDVHHQALLPIKTVWVYPLDRHFRRVLCA
;
A
#
# COMPACT_ATOMS: atom_id res chain seq x y z
N MET A 1 28.31 -21.58 -10.57
CA MET A 1 28.02 -20.20 -10.10
C MET A 1 27.68 -19.36 -11.32
N LEU A 2 26.48 -18.80 -11.42
CA LEU A 2 26.14 -17.82 -12.47
C LEU A 2 26.64 -16.45 -12.02
N GLN A 3 27.63 -15.91 -12.73
CA GLN A 3 28.20 -14.59 -12.45
C GLN A 3 27.44 -13.55 -13.26
N LEU A 4 26.73 -12.65 -12.58
CA LEU A 4 25.98 -11.58 -13.23
C LEU A 4 26.92 -10.43 -13.63
N PRO A 5 26.69 -9.78 -14.79
CA PRO A 5 27.47 -8.62 -15.19
C PRO A 5 27.29 -7.47 -14.17
N PRO A 6 28.30 -6.58 -14.04
CA PRO A 6 28.22 -5.44 -13.16
C PRO A 6 27.01 -4.55 -13.52
N PRO A 7 26.34 -3.94 -12.53
CA PRO A 7 25.16 -3.12 -12.77
C PRO A 7 25.49 -1.94 -13.68
N ARG A 8 24.74 -1.83 -14.78
CA ARG A 8 24.95 -0.78 -15.80
C ARG A 8 24.59 0.63 -15.34
N ASN A 9 23.74 0.74 -14.32
CA ASN A 9 23.28 2.00 -13.75
C ASN A 9 23.37 1.95 -12.23
N GLY A 10 23.73 3.07 -11.60
CA GLY A 10 23.54 3.24 -10.16
C GLY A 10 22.05 3.11 -9.80
N ASN A 11 21.75 2.45 -8.68
CA ASN A 11 20.40 2.52 -8.13
C ASN A 11 20.20 3.92 -7.49
N HIS A 12 19.00 4.46 -7.57
CA HIS A 12 18.65 5.73 -6.92
C HIS A 12 18.26 5.52 -5.44
N ASN A 13 18.64 4.38 -4.85
CA ASN A 13 18.30 4.07 -3.47
C ASN A 13 19.00 5.05 -2.53
N GLY A 14 18.23 5.64 -1.61
CA GLY A 14 18.74 6.60 -0.62
C GLY A 14 18.93 8.02 -1.16
N LYS A 15 18.68 8.29 -2.44
CA LYS A 15 18.67 9.67 -2.96
C LYS A 15 17.33 10.36 -2.64
N PRO A 16 17.32 11.60 -2.14
CA PRO A 16 16.07 12.30 -1.90
C PRO A 16 15.34 12.57 -3.22
N TRP A 17 14.02 12.55 -3.18
CA TRP A 17 13.19 12.83 -4.35
C TRP A 17 12.98 14.34 -4.48
N HIS A 18 13.54 14.95 -5.52
CA HIS A 18 13.53 16.41 -5.69
C HIS A 18 12.61 16.91 -6.79
N ARG A 19 11.90 16.02 -7.51
CA ARG A 19 11.02 16.44 -8.61
C ARG A 19 9.88 17.29 -8.04
N ARG A 20 9.74 18.51 -8.56
CA ARG A 20 8.66 19.45 -8.27
C ARG A 20 8.14 20.03 -9.58
N THR A 21 6.87 19.80 -9.88
CA THR A 21 6.16 20.23 -11.10
C THR A 21 4.85 20.90 -10.74
N VAL A 22 4.38 21.79 -11.62
CA VAL A 22 3.09 22.50 -11.48
C VAL A 22 1.89 21.55 -11.37
N GLN A 23 2.00 20.35 -11.95
CA GLN A 23 0.92 19.35 -11.91
C GLN A 23 0.63 18.83 -10.50
N ALA A 24 1.63 18.81 -9.63
CA ALA A 24 1.49 18.32 -8.26
C ALA A 24 1.41 19.43 -7.23
N GLU A 25 1.11 20.67 -7.65
CA GLU A 25 0.78 21.75 -6.72
C GLU A 25 -0.61 21.55 -6.11
N PRO A 26 -0.88 22.15 -4.93
CA PRO A 26 -2.21 22.10 -4.33
C PRO A 26 -3.28 22.70 -5.23
N ASP A 27 -4.44 22.04 -5.29
CA ASP A 27 -5.66 22.57 -5.91
C ASP A 27 -6.55 23.24 -4.84
N ALA A 28 -7.59 23.95 -5.29
CA ALA A 28 -8.59 24.54 -4.40
C ALA A 28 -9.25 23.48 -3.51
N PRO A 29 -9.50 23.79 -2.21
CA PRO A 29 -10.21 22.89 -1.32
C PRO A 29 -11.55 22.42 -1.90
N LEU A 30 -11.78 21.10 -1.83
CA LEU A 30 -12.99 20.45 -2.28
C LEU A 30 -13.60 19.69 -1.09
N ARG A 31 -14.81 20.11 -0.71
CA ARG A 31 -15.59 19.52 0.37
C ARG A 31 -16.77 18.76 -0.20
N ALA A 32 -17.02 17.56 0.31
CA ALA A 32 -18.17 16.75 -0.07
C ALA A 32 -18.68 15.90 1.10
N ASP A 33 -20.00 15.76 1.19
CA ASP A 33 -20.64 14.96 2.25
C ASP A 33 -20.49 13.45 2.04
N GLY A 34 -20.04 13.03 0.87
CA GLY A 34 -19.74 11.62 0.61
C GLY A 34 -19.19 11.37 -0.79
N PRO A 35 -18.70 10.15 -1.06
CA PRO A 35 -17.97 9.86 -2.29
C PRO A 35 -18.83 10.00 -3.55
N ARG A 36 -20.15 9.75 -3.43
CA ARG A 36 -21.09 9.91 -4.55
C ARG A 36 -21.20 11.36 -5.02
N ALA A 37 -21.07 12.34 -4.12
CA ALA A 37 -21.09 13.76 -4.47
C ALA A 37 -19.85 14.19 -5.26
N LEU A 38 -18.73 13.45 -5.15
CA LEU A 38 -17.55 13.65 -5.98
C LEU A 38 -17.64 12.94 -7.35
N GLY A 39 -18.71 12.19 -7.59
CA GLY A 39 -18.89 11.33 -8.76
C GLY A 39 -18.32 9.92 -8.58
N THR A 40 -18.39 9.13 -9.65
CA THR A 40 -17.97 7.72 -9.62
C THR A 40 -16.48 7.58 -9.35
N LEU A 41 -16.12 6.86 -8.28
CA LEU A 41 -14.74 6.52 -7.98
C LEU A 41 -14.20 5.54 -9.01
N GLN A 42 -12.99 5.78 -9.52
CA GLN A 42 -12.28 4.94 -10.47
C GLN A 42 -10.82 4.80 -10.05
N LEU A 43 -10.26 3.60 -10.13
CA LEU A 43 -8.83 3.37 -9.96
C LEU A 43 -8.19 3.34 -11.35
N HIS A 44 -7.30 4.29 -11.60
CA HIS A 44 -6.47 4.31 -12.79
C HIS A 44 -5.11 3.71 -12.47
N ARG A 45 -4.84 2.53 -12.99
CA ARG A 45 -3.57 1.83 -12.81
C ARG A 45 -2.45 2.57 -13.54
N ILE A 46 -1.39 2.87 -12.82
CA ILE A 46 -0.21 3.56 -13.37
C ILE A 46 0.65 2.55 -14.13
N THR A 47 0.83 2.80 -15.42
CA THR A 47 1.64 1.95 -16.31
C THR A 47 2.74 2.72 -17.03
N HIS A 48 2.64 4.05 -17.12
CA HIS A 48 3.59 4.89 -17.82
C HIS A 48 4.59 5.59 -16.90
N ARG A 49 5.78 5.88 -17.42
CA ARG A 49 6.88 6.53 -16.67
C ARG A 49 6.49 7.92 -16.15
N ALA A 50 5.81 8.74 -16.95
CA ALA A 50 5.42 10.09 -16.57
C ALA A 50 4.44 10.07 -15.38
N GLU A 51 3.44 9.19 -15.43
CA GLU A 51 2.50 8.97 -14.33
C GLU A 51 3.20 8.43 -13.08
N SER A 52 4.15 7.50 -13.24
CA SER A 52 4.98 7.01 -12.15
C SER A 52 5.75 8.14 -11.46
N GLN A 53 6.33 9.08 -12.22
CA GLN A 53 7.03 10.22 -11.66
C GLN A 53 6.09 11.20 -10.94
N LEU A 54 4.90 11.43 -11.51
CA LEU A 54 3.88 12.28 -10.90
C LEU A 54 3.34 11.67 -9.60
N HIS A 55 3.06 10.37 -9.58
CA HIS A 55 2.64 9.65 -8.38
C HIS A 55 3.70 9.73 -7.29
N ASN A 56 4.96 9.46 -7.62
CA ASN A 56 6.06 9.57 -6.67
C ASN A 56 6.16 10.98 -6.07
N GLU A 57 5.97 12.01 -6.90
CA GLU A 57 5.98 13.39 -6.45
C GLU A 57 4.82 13.71 -5.49
N TYR A 58 3.59 13.29 -5.77
CA TYR A 58 2.47 13.47 -4.83
C TYR A 58 2.73 12.75 -3.49
N ILE A 59 3.24 11.51 -3.54
CA ILE A 59 3.60 10.77 -2.32
C ILE A 59 4.69 11.50 -1.54
N ASP A 60 5.72 12.01 -2.24
CA ASP A 60 6.81 12.74 -1.61
C ASP A 60 6.36 14.04 -0.95
N ARG A 61 5.51 14.81 -1.64
CA ARG A 61 5.01 16.10 -1.15
C ARG A 61 4.03 15.96 0.01
N TYR A 62 3.12 14.98 -0.04
CA TYR A 62 1.91 15.00 0.78
C TYR A 62 1.69 13.77 1.66
N HIS A 63 2.37 12.65 1.41
CA HIS A 63 2.29 11.52 2.33
C HIS A 63 3.24 11.75 3.51
N TYR A 64 2.78 11.53 4.75
CA TYR A 64 3.56 11.75 5.97
C TYR A 64 4.86 10.92 6.12
N LEU A 65 5.10 9.95 5.21
CA LEU A 65 6.31 9.14 5.14
C LEU A 65 7.22 9.53 3.97
N GLY A 66 6.81 10.50 3.16
CA GLY A 66 7.43 10.82 1.88
C GLY A 66 7.49 9.64 0.91
N TYR A 67 8.20 9.87 -0.18
CA TYR A 67 8.45 8.84 -1.18
C TYR A 67 9.67 8.01 -0.82
N GLN A 68 9.48 6.70 -0.85
CA GLN A 68 10.56 5.72 -0.86
C GLN A 68 10.26 4.70 -1.96
N PRO A 69 11.26 4.29 -2.77
CA PRO A 69 11.06 3.27 -3.78
C PRO A 69 10.50 1.98 -3.17
N LEU A 70 9.43 1.45 -3.78
CA LEU A 70 8.90 0.15 -3.42
C LEU A 70 9.72 -0.96 -4.11
N PRO A 71 10.31 -1.90 -3.36
CA PRO A 71 11.07 -3.00 -3.94
C PRO A 71 10.14 -4.08 -4.52
N GLY A 72 10.60 -4.76 -5.57
CA GLY A 72 9.93 -5.93 -6.12
C GLY A 72 8.58 -5.63 -6.80
N ALA A 73 7.68 -6.61 -6.74
CA ALA A 73 6.34 -6.51 -7.32
C ALA A 73 5.54 -5.40 -6.63
N GLN A 74 4.98 -4.51 -7.44
CA GLN A 74 4.18 -3.37 -7.00
C GLN A 74 3.09 -3.01 -8.00
N LEU A 75 2.01 -2.41 -7.51
CA LEU A 75 1.01 -1.73 -8.32
C LEU A 75 0.70 -0.37 -7.70
N ARG A 76 0.50 0.64 -8.53
CA ARG A 76 0.19 2.00 -8.09
C ARG A 76 -1.02 2.51 -8.85
N TYR A 77 -1.83 3.31 -8.17
CA TYR A 77 -3.07 3.83 -8.71
C TYR A 77 -3.20 5.32 -8.44
N PHE A 78 -3.69 6.02 -9.45
CA PHE A 78 -4.43 7.26 -9.24
C PHE A 78 -5.89 6.92 -8.97
N VAL A 79 -6.47 7.52 -7.95
CA VAL A 79 -7.90 7.38 -7.66
C VAL A 79 -8.60 8.65 -8.12
N ARG A 80 -9.54 8.51 -9.05
CA ARG A 80 -10.32 9.61 -9.60
C ARG A 80 -11.78 9.53 -9.18
N ALA A 81 -12.40 10.68 -8.94
CA ALA A 81 -13.84 10.83 -8.72
C ALA A 81 -14.35 11.86 -9.75
N GLY A 82 -15.27 11.45 -10.63
CA GLY A 82 -15.77 12.34 -11.69
C GLY A 82 -14.64 12.90 -12.58
N GLY A 83 -13.58 12.13 -12.82
CA GLY A 83 -12.39 12.54 -13.57
C GLY A 83 -11.33 13.32 -12.75
N ARG A 84 -11.68 13.92 -11.62
CA ARG A 84 -10.75 14.62 -10.73
C ARG A 84 -9.90 13.64 -9.92
N LEU A 85 -8.59 13.88 -9.83
CA LEU A 85 -7.70 13.11 -8.95
C LEU A 85 -8.01 13.46 -7.49
N VAL A 86 -8.29 12.45 -6.66
CA VAL A 86 -8.65 12.65 -5.24
C VAL A 86 -7.72 11.92 -4.27
N ALA A 87 -7.10 10.84 -4.71
CA ALA A 87 -6.24 10.03 -3.86
C ALA A 87 -5.24 9.19 -4.68
N LEU A 88 -4.28 8.59 -3.99
CA LEU A 88 -3.24 7.74 -4.54
C LEU A 88 -3.09 6.49 -3.68
N LEU A 89 -2.87 5.36 -4.33
CA LEU A 89 -2.56 4.09 -3.67
C LEU A 89 -1.23 3.54 -4.19
N SER A 90 -0.48 2.93 -3.29
CA SER A 90 0.64 2.06 -3.65
C SER A 90 0.51 0.73 -2.94
N PHE A 91 0.61 -0.33 -3.72
CA PHE A 91 0.70 -1.71 -3.27
C PHE A 91 2.07 -2.27 -3.59
N GLY A 92 2.64 -3.06 -2.69
CA GLY A 92 3.95 -3.68 -2.85
C GLY A 92 4.02 -5.03 -2.17
N ALA A 93 5.21 -5.63 -2.18
CA ALA A 93 5.46 -6.88 -1.47
C ALA A 93 5.14 -6.77 0.04
N ALA A 94 4.64 -7.87 0.61
CA ALA A 94 4.38 -7.97 2.04
C ALA A 94 5.63 -7.81 2.91
N ALA A 95 5.43 -7.39 4.16
CA ALA A 95 6.48 -7.44 5.17
C ALA A 95 6.95 -8.89 5.37
N TRP A 96 8.27 -9.09 5.47
CA TRP A 96 8.85 -10.44 5.56
C TRP A 96 8.29 -11.26 6.71
N LYS A 97 8.24 -10.68 7.91
CA LYS A 97 7.70 -11.31 9.12
C LYS A 97 6.81 -10.33 9.85
N THR A 98 5.63 -10.79 10.24
CA THR A 98 4.69 -10.01 11.06
C THR A 98 3.93 -10.98 11.92
N GLN A 99 4.25 -11.03 13.21
CA GLN A 99 3.68 -12.02 14.13
C GLN A 99 2.15 -12.01 14.17
N PRO A 100 1.46 -10.84 14.26
CA PRO A 100 -0.01 -10.79 14.18
C PRO A 100 -0.59 -11.48 12.94
N ARG A 101 -0.05 -11.16 11.75
CA ARG A 101 -0.46 -11.75 10.49
C ARG A 101 -0.16 -13.24 10.43
N ASP A 102 1.06 -13.63 10.80
CA ASP A 102 1.51 -15.01 10.71
C ASP A 102 0.65 -15.92 11.62
N HIS A 103 0.29 -15.45 12.81
CA HIS A 103 -0.65 -16.14 13.71
C HIS A 103 -2.07 -16.22 13.12
N TYR A 104 -2.57 -15.14 12.53
CA TYR A 104 -3.89 -15.12 11.90
C TYR A 104 -4.01 -16.04 10.67
N ILE A 105 -2.94 -16.18 9.88
CA ILE A 105 -2.89 -17.12 8.76
C ILE A 105 -2.76 -18.56 9.28
N GLY A 106 -1.90 -18.77 10.28
CA GLY A 106 -1.61 -20.10 10.86
C GLY A 106 -0.54 -20.88 10.11
N TRP A 107 0.21 -20.24 9.19
CA TRP A 107 1.25 -20.90 8.40
C TRP A 107 2.55 -21.13 9.18
N THR A 108 3.32 -22.14 8.77
CA THR A 108 4.67 -22.39 9.29
C THR A 108 5.69 -21.43 8.66
N PRO A 109 6.92 -21.32 9.20
CA PRO A 109 7.98 -20.54 8.57
C PRO A 109 8.30 -20.95 7.13
N ALA A 110 8.24 -22.25 6.82
CA ALA A 110 8.46 -22.77 5.47
C ALA A 110 7.34 -22.35 4.50
N GLN A 111 6.08 -22.54 4.92
CA GLN A 111 4.90 -22.10 4.16
C GLN A 111 4.88 -20.59 3.94
N ARG A 112 5.29 -19.79 4.94
CA ARG A 112 5.47 -18.34 4.74
C ARG A 112 6.50 -18.07 3.66
N GLN A 113 7.68 -18.68 3.73
CA GLN A 113 8.74 -18.44 2.75
C GLN A 113 8.27 -18.75 1.32
N GLU A 114 7.47 -19.81 1.15
CA GLU A 114 6.90 -20.20 -0.14
C GLU A 114 5.78 -19.25 -0.60
N HIS A 115 4.81 -18.95 0.29
CA HIS A 115 3.55 -18.33 -0.09
C HIS A 115 3.46 -16.83 0.20
N LEU A 116 4.46 -16.20 0.82
CA LEU A 116 4.43 -14.77 1.19
C LEU A 116 4.18 -13.85 -0.01
N HIS A 117 4.63 -14.24 -1.21
CA HIS A 117 4.40 -13.48 -2.43
C HIS A 117 2.90 -13.27 -2.75
N ARG A 118 2.01 -14.11 -2.19
CA ARG A 118 0.54 -13.98 -2.32
C ARG A 118 -0.08 -13.01 -1.31
N VAL A 119 0.72 -12.40 -0.43
CA VAL A 119 0.30 -11.31 0.45
C VAL A 119 0.82 -10.00 -0.11
N VAL A 120 -0.05 -8.99 -0.19
CA VAL A 120 0.28 -7.68 -0.78
C VAL A 120 0.08 -6.59 0.26
N ASN A 121 1.09 -5.73 0.41
CA ASN A 121 1.08 -4.62 1.33
C ASN A 121 0.50 -3.36 0.68
N ASN A 122 -0.52 -2.73 1.28
CA ASN A 122 -0.88 -1.36 0.95
C ASN A 122 0.11 -0.40 1.63
N ALA A 123 1.20 -0.14 0.92
CA ALA A 123 2.37 0.58 1.42
C ALA A 123 2.17 2.10 1.51
N ARG A 124 1.34 2.68 0.64
CA ARG A 124 0.98 4.10 0.69
C ARG A 124 -0.49 4.26 0.38
N PHE A 125 -1.16 5.07 1.19
CA PHE A 125 -2.51 5.53 0.93
C PHE A 125 -2.60 7.02 1.25
N LEU A 126 -2.81 7.83 0.22
CA LEU A 126 -2.85 9.29 0.31
C LEU A 126 -4.19 9.77 -0.25
N ILE A 127 -5.00 10.43 0.57
CA ILE A 127 -6.03 11.35 0.08
C ILE A 127 -5.37 12.72 -0.04
N LEU A 128 -5.58 13.39 -1.17
CA LEU A 128 -4.93 14.68 -1.40
C LEU A 128 -5.39 15.71 -0.35
N PRO A 129 -4.48 16.57 0.18
CA PRO A 129 -4.78 17.43 1.34
C PRO A 129 -5.94 18.40 1.15
N TRP A 130 -6.23 18.79 -0.10
CA TRP A 130 -7.35 19.67 -0.46
C TRP A 130 -8.68 18.91 -0.65
N ILE A 131 -8.72 17.60 -0.40
CA ILE A 131 -9.94 16.79 -0.53
C ILE A 131 -10.45 16.43 0.86
N GLU A 132 -11.57 17.04 1.24
CA GLU A 132 -12.29 16.74 2.47
C GLU A 132 -13.61 16.03 2.11
N CYS A 133 -13.66 14.72 2.29
CA CYS A 133 -14.86 13.95 1.96
C CYS A 133 -15.10 12.83 2.97
N GLN A 134 -16.29 12.82 3.57
CA GLN A 134 -16.69 11.77 4.50
C GLN A 134 -16.70 10.41 3.78
N ASN A 135 -16.27 9.36 4.47
CA ASN A 135 -16.27 7.97 3.99
C ASN A 135 -15.50 7.71 2.67
N LEU A 136 -14.71 8.68 2.18
CA LEU A 136 -13.92 8.53 0.96
C LEU A 136 -12.86 7.45 1.13
N ALA A 137 -12.14 7.48 2.25
CA ALA A 137 -11.04 6.56 2.51
C ALA A 137 -11.49 5.09 2.47
N SER A 138 -12.56 4.76 3.20
CA SER A 138 -13.11 3.40 3.24
C SER A 138 -13.69 2.96 1.89
N SER A 139 -14.35 3.87 1.17
CA SER A 139 -14.90 3.58 -0.16
C SER A 139 -13.81 3.26 -1.19
N ILE A 140 -12.69 3.98 -1.13
CA ILE A 140 -11.51 3.72 -1.97
C ILE A 140 -10.91 2.36 -1.63
N LEU A 141 -10.70 2.06 -0.34
CA LEU A 141 -10.16 0.77 0.11
C LEU A 141 -11.03 -0.41 -0.33
N ALA A 142 -12.35 -0.27 -0.17
CA ALA A 142 -13.31 -1.29 -0.61
C ALA A 142 -13.28 -1.51 -2.14
N ARG A 143 -13.10 -0.43 -2.92
CA ARG A 143 -12.94 -0.54 -4.37
C ARG A 143 -11.62 -1.21 -4.75
N ALA A 144 -10.51 -0.78 -4.12
CA ALA A 144 -9.19 -1.35 -4.36
C ALA A 144 -9.15 -2.85 -4.08
N ALA A 145 -9.76 -3.30 -2.97
CA ALA A 145 -9.82 -4.72 -2.62
C ALA A 145 -10.55 -5.58 -3.67
N ARG A 146 -11.51 -5.03 -4.41
CA ARG A 146 -12.21 -5.75 -5.49
C ARG A 146 -11.39 -5.87 -6.78
N GLU A 147 -10.52 -4.91 -7.06
CA GLU A 147 -9.80 -4.81 -8.34
C GLU A 147 -8.37 -5.39 -8.26
N ILE A 148 -7.69 -5.19 -7.13
CA ILE A 148 -6.26 -5.46 -6.99
C ILE A 148 -5.88 -6.91 -7.33
N ALA A 149 -6.71 -7.89 -6.96
CA ALA A 149 -6.40 -9.30 -7.22
C ALA A 149 -6.35 -9.63 -8.71
N ALA A 150 -7.24 -9.02 -9.51
CA ALA A 150 -7.27 -9.20 -10.95
C ALA A 150 -6.09 -8.48 -11.62
N ASP A 151 -5.85 -7.22 -11.24
CA ASP A 151 -4.75 -6.43 -11.79
C ASP A 151 -3.38 -7.07 -11.50
N TRP A 152 -3.21 -7.62 -10.30
CA TRP A 152 -1.99 -8.29 -9.90
C TRP A 152 -1.75 -9.56 -10.70
N GLN A 153 -2.81 -10.35 -10.96
CA GLN A 153 -2.71 -11.52 -11.82
C GLN A 153 -2.34 -11.15 -13.25
N VAL A 154 -2.96 -10.10 -13.82
CA VAL A 154 -2.62 -9.62 -15.16
C VAL A 154 -1.15 -9.20 -15.24
N GLN A 155 -0.62 -8.55 -14.21
CA GLN A 155 0.76 -8.05 -14.22
C GLN A 155 1.82 -9.12 -13.89
N TYR A 156 1.54 -10.02 -12.94
CA TYR A 156 2.55 -10.89 -12.35
C TYR A 156 2.25 -12.39 -12.51
N GLY A 157 1.12 -12.76 -13.10
CA GLY A 157 0.76 -14.16 -13.37
C GLY A 157 0.21 -14.94 -12.17
N TYR A 158 0.03 -14.30 -11.02
CA TYR A 158 -0.56 -14.94 -9.83
C TYR A 158 -1.52 -14.00 -9.10
N ARG A 159 -2.50 -14.57 -8.40
CA ARG A 159 -3.46 -13.82 -7.58
C ARG A 159 -2.96 -13.69 -6.13
N PRO A 160 -2.95 -12.47 -5.56
CA PRO A 160 -2.82 -12.30 -4.12
C PRO A 160 -4.08 -12.78 -3.41
N LEU A 161 -3.92 -13.26 -2.18
CA LEU A 161 -4.98 -13.86 -1.37
C LEU A 161 -5.29 -13.02 -0.13
N LEU A 162 -4.38 -12.14 0.27
CA LEU A 162 -4.49 -11.32 1.46
C LEU A 162 -3.85 -9.95 1.21
N LEU A 163 -4.52 -8.90 1.62
CA LEU A 163 -3.91 -7.58 1.78
C LEU A 163 -3.48 -7.37 3.23
N GLU A 164 -2.40 -6.61 3.41
CA GLU A 164 -1.98 -6.11 4.72
C GLU A 164 -1.66 -4.61 4.65
N THR A 165 -1.72 -3.93 5.80
CA THR A 165 -1.17 -2.58 5.96
C THR A 165 -0.71 -2.35 7.39
N PHE A 166 0.05 -1.29 7.60
CA PHE A 166 0.60 -0.90 8.89
C PHE A 166 0.29 0.56 9.18
N VAL A 167 -0.55 0.82 10.18
CA VAL A 167 -0.99 2.16 10.56
C VAL A 167 -0.22 2.61 11.81
N GLU A 168 0.51 3.71 11.72
CA GLU A 168 1.24 4.29 12.86
C GLU A 168 0.27 4.83 13.91
N GLN A 169 0.29 4.23 15.11
CA GLN A 169 -0.74 4.46 16.13
C GLN A 169 -0.76 5.88 16.69
N SER A 170 0.41 6.48 16.85
CA SER A 170 0.56 7.85 17.34
C SER A 170 -0.03 8.89 16.38
N ARG A 171 -0.22 8.53 15.10
CA ARG A 171 -0.75 9.45 14.07
C ARG A 171 -2.19 9.15 13.70
N PHE A 172 -2.54 7.87 13.59
CA PHE A 172 -3.83 7.46 13.01
C PHE A 172 -4.44 6.29 13.77
N ARG A 173 -5.76 6.34 13.93
CA ARG A 173 -6.56 5.28 14.56
C ARG A 173 -6.86 4.10 13.64
N GLY A 174 -6.67 4.24 12.32
CA GLY A 174 -7.01 3.21 11.34
C GLY A 174 -8.51 3.07 11.04
N THR A 175 -9.33 4.08 11.38
CA THR A 175 -10.79 4.07 11.22
C THR A 175 -11.24 3.76 9.79
N ALA A 176 -10.53 4.26 8.78
CA ALA A 176 -10.83 3.97 7.38
C ALA A 176 -10.71 2.48 7.04
N TYR A 177 -9.72 1.79 7.60
CA TYR A 177 -9.54 0.35 7.41
C TYR A 177 -10.63 -0.45 8.12
N GLN A 178 -10.96 -0.07 9.36
CA GLN A 178 -12.09 -0.67 10.08
C GLN A 178 -13.41 -0.52 9.32
N ALA A 179 -13.71 0.70 8.85
CA ALA A 179 -14.92 0.98 8.07
C ALA A 179 -14.95 0.28 6.70
N ALA A 180 -13.78 -0.10 6.17
CA ALA A 180 -13.67 -0.91 4.95
C ALA A 180 -13.66 -2.43 5.23
N ASN A 181 -14.03 -2.87 6.44
CA ASN A 181 -14.06 -4.26 6.89
C ASN A 181 -12.69 -4.96 6.90
N TRP A 182 -11.61 -4.21 7.11
CA TRP A 182 -10.31 -4.81 7.40
C TRP A 182 -10.28 -5.31 8.84
N LEU A 183 -9.58 -6.42 9.06
CA LEU A 183 -9.42 -7.04 10.37
C LEU A 183 -8.19 -6.45 11.06
N CYS A 184 -8.37 -5.93 12.27
CA CYS A 184 -7.27 -5.51 13.15
C CYS A 184 -6.69 -6.75 13.83
N LEU A 185 -5.41 -7.06 13.59
CA LEU A 185 -4.76 -8.24 14.15
C LEU A 185 -3.89 -7.94 15.39
N GLY A 186 -3.80 -6.68 15.80
CA GLY A 186 -2.93 -6.24 16.89
C GLY A 186 -1.82 -5.32 16.40
N GLN A 187 -0.67 -5.37 17.06
CA GLN A 187 0.37 -4.34 16.96
C GLN A 187 1.72 -4.93 16.56
N THR A 188 2.55 -4.14 15.88
CA THR A 188 3.97 -4.43 15.70
C THR A 188 4.73 -4.13 16.99
N THR A 189 5.88 -4.76 17.19
CA THR A 189 6.70 -4.54 18.39
C THR A 189 7.73 -3.41 18.21
N GLY A 190 7.48 -2.44 17.34
CA GLY A 190 8.43 -1.34 17.07
C GLY A 190 9.76 -1.74 16.39
N ARG A 191 9.87 -2.97 15.88
CA ARG A 191 11.11 -3.46 15.27
C ARG A 191 11.16 -3.20 13.77
N GLY A 192 12.29 -2.65 13.32
CA GLY A 192 12.60 -2.46 11.91
C GLY A 192 13.22 -3.68 11.26
N LYS A 193 13.28 -3.68 9.93
CA LYS A 193 13.98 -4.72 9.15
C LYS A 193 15.46 -4.86 9.53
N LEU A 194 16.08 -3.76 9.97
CA LEU A 194 17.50 -3.68 10.35
C LEU A 194 17.74 -3.75 11.86
N ASP A 195 16.69 -3.99 12.66
CA ASP A 195 16.82 -4.08 14.11
C ASP A 195 17.34 -5.45 14.53
N VAL A 196 18.66 -5.64 14.37
CA VAL A 196 19.37 -6.87 14.75
C VAL A 196 19.56 -6.95 16.28
N HIS A 197 19.57 -5.80 16.97
CA HIS A 197 19.83 -5.69 18.41
C HIS A 197 18.57 -5.64 19.27
N HIS A 198 17.38 -5.84 18.68
CA HIS A 198 16.09 -5.87 19.38
C HIS A 198 15.75 -4.59 20.15
N GLN A 199 16.19 -3.44 19.66
CA GLN A 199 16.03 -2.16 20.35
C GLN A 199 14.63 -1.56 20.20
N ALA A 200 13.84 -2.02 19.22
CA ALA A 200 12.44 -1.61 19.02
C ALA A 200 12.23 -0.08 18.88
N LEU A 201 13.16 0.61 18.21
CA LEU A 201 13.18 2.08 18.10
C LEU A 201 12.17 2.67 17.10
N LEU A 202 11.47 1.84 16.31
CA LEU A 202 10.50 2.33 15.34
C LEU A 202 9.11 2.51 15.97
N PRO A 203 8.28 3.43 15.43
CA PRO A 203 6.91 3.59 15.88
C PRO A 203 6.12 2.28 15.84
N ILE A 204 5.32 2.05 16.88
CA ILE A 204 4.36 0.95 16.94
C ILE A 204 3.27 1.18 15.90
N LYS A 205 2.97 0.13 15.13
CA LYS A 205 1.94 0.16 14.09
C LYS A 205 0.88 -0.87 14.36
N THR A 206 -0.38 -0.50 14.15
CA THR A 206 -1.48 -1.46 14.10
C THR A 206 -1.44 -2.21 12.78
N VAL A 207 -1.53 -3.53 12.85
CA VAL A 207 -1.55 -4.44 11.70
C VAL A 207 -3.00 -4.66 11.29
N TRP A 208 -3.34 -4.30 10.06
CA TRP A 208 -4.65 -4.55 9.47
C TRP A 208 -4.50 -5.50 8.29
N VAL A 209 -5.44 -6.43 8.13
CA VAL A 209 -5.48 -7.34 6.98
C VAL A 209 -6.86 -7.39 6.34
N TYR A 210 -6.90 -7.75 5.06
CA TYR A 210 -8.13 -7.97 4.32
C TYR A 210 -8.02 -9.23 3.45
N PRO A 211 -8.76 -10.31 3.76
CA PRO A 211 -8.82 -11.50 2.91
C PRO A 211 -9.43 -11.18 1.54
N LEU A 212 -8.70 -11.48 0.47
CA LEU A 212 -9.19 -11.36 -0.92
C LEU A 212 -9.88 -12.64 -1.40
N ASP A 213 -9.58 -13.77 -0.74
CA ASP A 213 -10.17 -15.07 -0.99
C ASP A 213 -10.65 -15.70 0.33
N ARG A 214 -11.87 -16.25 0.35
CA ARG A 214 -12.45 -16.86 1.56
C ARG A 214 -11.70 -18.13 2.03
N HIS A 215 -10.96 -18.77 1.14
CA HIS A 215 -10.16 -19.97 1.39
C HIS A 215 -8.66 -19.67 1.45
N PHE A 216 -8.26 -18.40 1.64
CA PHE A 216 -6.85 -17.99 1.65
C PHE A 216 -5.96 -18.87 2.54
N ARG A 217 -6.42 -19.23 3.75
CA ARG A 217 -5.65 -20.10 4.67
C ARG A 217 -5.35 -21.47 4.08
N ARG A 218 -6.29 -22.08 3.37
CA ARG A 218 -6.09 -23.41 2.75
C ARG A 218 -4.96 -23.38 1.73
N VAL A 219 -4.81 -22.26 1.00
CA VAL A 219 -3.76 -22.12 -0.01
C VAL A 219 -2.44 -21.67 0.61
N LEU A 220 -2.48 -20.75 1.58
CA LEU A 220 -1.27 -20.23 2.24
C LEU A 220 -0.64 -21.21 3.23
N CYS A 221 -1.41 -22.19 3.73
CA CYS A 221 -0.96 -23.25 4.63
C CYS A 221 -0.90 -24.62 3.94
N ALA A 222 -0.97 -24.66 2.60
CA ALA A 222 -0.68 -25.87 1.82
C ALA A 222 0.82 -26.12 1.79
#